data_AF-A0A3P7JVI3-F1
#
_entry.id   AF-A0A3P7JVI3-F1
#
_cell.length_a   1.000
_cell.length_b   1.000
_cell.length_c   1.000
_cell.angle_alpha   90.00
_cell.angle_beta   90.00
_cell.angle_gamma   90.00
#
_symmetry.space_group_name_H-M   'P 1'
#
loop_
_entity.id
_entity.type
_entity.pdbx_description
1 polymer ?
#
loop_
_entity_poly.entity_id
_entity_poly.type
_entity_poly.pdbx_seq_one_letter_code
_entity_poly.pdbx_strand_id
1 'polypeptide(L)'
;RNFQFFEYFRIIILVTGEVVEGRKDFPCYSLSRDNYTCSACIQLHDSCAWCGAPLFDAKKQYARCDNRARLLEHGCPESYIEDPQTVLEVEKDEPLSDKGQVENEDDAVQLKPQEMFVEIRPKSRVRFNVTYRQAVDYPVDLYYLMDLS
;
A
#
# COMPACT_ATOMS: atom_id res chain seq x y z
N ARG A 1 13.95 -17.34 41.68
CA ARG A 1 13.32 -18.21 40.64
C ARG A 1 11.85 -18.34 41.01
N ASN A 2 10.85 -17.98 40.21
CA ASN A 2 10.81 -17.35 38.90
C ASN A 2 9.36 -16.90 38.66
N PHE A 3 9.24 -15.72 38.05
CA PHE A 3 8.20 -15.27 37.11
C PHE A 3 6.74 -15.31 37.57
N GLN A 4 6.33 -14.18 38.14
CA GLN A 4 4.97 -13.69 38.11
C GLN A 4 4.64 -13.29 36.66
N PHE A 5 3.73 -14.01 36.02
CA PHE A 5 3.23 -13.73 34.67
C PHE A 5 2.48 -12.38 34.71
N PHE A 6 3.16 -11.31 34.32
CA PHE A 6 2.50 -10.09 33.86
C PHE A 6 2.05 -10.37 32.43
N GLU A 7 0.76 -10.69 32.29
CA GLU A 7 -0.01 -10.56 31.05
C GLU A 7 0.06 -9.11 30.58
N TYR A 8 1.13 -8.76 29.87
CA TYR A 8 1.14 -7.60 29.01
C TYR A 8 0.33 -7.98 27.78
N PHE A 9 -0.98 -7.67 27.80
CA PHE A 9 -1.66 -7.28 26.58
C PHE A 9 -0.95 -6.02 26.05
N ARG A 10 0.20 -6.21 25.39
CA ARG A 10 0.65 -5.26 24.38
C ARG A 10 -0.44 -5.32 23.34
N ILE A 11 -1.32 -4.33 23.36
CA ILE A 11 -2.03 -3.90 22.17
C ILE A 11 -0.91 -3.55 21.19
N ILE A 12 -0.47 -4.55 20.41
CA ILE A 12 0.30 -4.30 19.21
C ILE A 12 -0.70 -3.57 18.32
N ILE A 13 -0.73 -2.24 18.42
CA ILE A 13 -1.29 -1.43 17.36
C ILE A 13 -0.33 -1.68 16.21
N LEU A 14 -0.57 -2.78 15.51
CA LEU A 14 -0.03 -3.00 14.18
C LEU A 14 -0.50 -1.77 13.40
N VAL A 15 0.41 -0.84 13.15
CA VAL A 15 0.17 0.20 12.15
C VAL A 15 0.32 -0.50 10.81
N THR A 16 -0.62 -1.40 10.52
CA THR A 16 -0.71 -2.09 9.24
C THR A 16 -1.42 -1.14 8.32
N GLY A 17 -0.71 -0.65 7.31
CA GLY A 17 -1.43 -0.30 6.11
C GLY A 17 -1.85 -1.58 5.38
N GLU A 18 -2.87 -1.43 4.54
CA GLU A 18 -3.51 -2.50 3.81
C GLU A 18 -3.67 -2.08 2.33
N VAL A 19 -3.52 -3.05 1.44
CA VAL A 19 -3.93 -2.89 0.04
C VAL A 19 -5.45 -3.06 0.01
N VAL A 20 -6.15 -2.03 -0.47
CA VAL A 20 -7.61 -2.05 -0.58
C VAL A 20 -7.96 -2.82 -1.86
N GLU A 21 -8.49 -4.04 -1.69
CA GLU A 21 -8.94 -4.85 -2.83
C GLU A 21 -10.06 -4.15 -3.60
N GLY A 22 -9.90 -4.05 -4.93
CA GLY A 22 -10.94 -3.60 -5.83
C GLY A 22 -12.02 -4.66 -6.09
N ARG A 23 -12.98 -4.31 -6.95
CA ARG A 23 -14.04 -5.23 -7.35
C ARG A 23 -13.45 -6.35 -8.21
N LYS A 24 -13.54 -7.59 -7.73
CA LYS A 24 -13.03 -8.79 -8.42
C LYS A 24 -13.78 -9.10 -9.72
N ASP A 25 -15.05 -8.73 -9.84
CA ASP A 25 -15.88 -9.02 -11.03
C ASP A 25 -15.76 -7.99 -12.17
N PHE A 26 -14.62 -7.31 -12.31
CA PHE A 26 -14.43 -6.35 -13.39
C PHE A 26 -14.24 -7.05 -14.74
N PRO A 27 -14.93 -6.66 -15.82
CA PRO A 27 -14.79 -7.30 -17.13
C PRO A 27 -13.50 -6.86 -17.85
N CYS A 28 -12.39 -7.55 -17.58
CA CYS A 28 -11.07 -7.25 -18.13
C CYS A 28 -10.91 -7.55 -19.64
N TYR A 29 -11.78 -8.38 -20.20
CA TYR A 29 -11.73 -8.81 -21.61
C TYR A 29 -12.21 -7.75 -22.61
N SER A 30 -12.66 -6.56 -22.17
CA SER A 30 -13.28 -5.54 -23.03
C SER A 30 -12.30 -4.54 -23.66
N LEU A 31 -11.02 -4.89 -23.82
CA LEU A 31 -10.03 -4.00 -24.44
C LEU A 31 -10.29 -3.77 -25.93
N SER A 32 -10.08 -2.53 -26.39
CA SER A 32 -10.12 -2.20 -27.81
C SER A 32 -8.94 -2.84 -28.56
N ARG A 33 -9.11 -3.11 -29.86
CA ARG A 33 -8.05 -3.70 -30.69
C ARG A 33 -6.82 -2.80 -30.79
N ASP A 34 -7.02 -1.49 -30.79
CA ASP A 34 -5.94 -0.51 -30.92
C ASP A 34 -5.03 -0.46 -29.69
N ASN A 35 -5.54 -0.88 -28.52
CA ASN A 35 -4.82 -0.92 -27.24
C ASN A 35 -4.70 -2.35 -26.69
N TYR A 36 -4.61 -3.37 -27.54
CA TYR A 36 -4.48 -4.75 -27.10
C TYR A 36 -3.03 -5.09 -26.70
N THR A 37 -2.58 -4.52 -25.59
CA THR A 37 -1.23 -4.71 -25.04
C THR A 37 -1.28 -5.06 -23.56
N CYS A 38 -0.21 -5.68 -23.06
CA CYS A 38 -0.07 -5.99 -21.63
C CYS A 38 -0.20 -4.72 -20.76
N SER A 39 0.47 -3.63 -21.16
CA SER A 39 0.43 -2.37 -20.43
C SER A 39 -0.96 -1.75 -20.37
N ALA A 40 -1.74 -1.83 -21.45
CA ALA A 40 -3.11 -1.33 -21.48
C ALA A 40 -4.05 -2.17 -20.61
N CYS A 41 -3.86 -3.50 -20.58
CA CYS A 41 -4.59 -4.41 -19.70
C CYS A 41 -4.36 -4.11 -18.22
N ILE A 42 -3.10 -3.94 -17.80
CA ILE A 42 -2.75 -3.64 -16.41
C ILE A 42 -3.30 -2.28 -15.96
N GLN A 43 -3.43 -1.31 -16.87
CA GLN A 43 -3.97 0.03 -16.57
C GLN A 43 -5.50 0.10 -16.55
N LEU A 44 -6.18 -0.95 -17.00
CA LEU A 44 -7.63 -0.97 -17.10
C LEU A 44 -8.30 -1.05 -15.72
N HIS A 45 -7.88 -2.03 -14.91
CA HIS A 45 -8.39 -2.27 -13.56
C HIS A 45 -7.36 -3.04 -12.71
N ASP A 46 -7.48 -2.92 -11.39
CA ASP A 46 -6.57 -3.56 -10.41
C ASP A 46 -6.64 -5.10 -10.36
N SER A 47 -7.69 -5.68 -10.92
CA SER A 47 -8.00 -7.11 -10.88
C SER A 47 -7.68 -7.83 -12.20
N CYS A 48 -7.34 -7.07 -13.24
CA CYS A 48 -6.97 -7.63 -14.54
C CYS A 48 -5.58 -8.23 -14.49
N ALA A 49 -5.31 -9.24 -15.29
CA ALA A 49 -3.99 -9.81 -15.48
C ALA A 49 -3.80 -10.09 -16.97
N TRP A 50 -2.55 -10.28 -17.39
CA TRP A 50 -2.22 -10.54 -18.79
C TRP A 50 -1.51 -11.87 -18.97
N CYS A 51 -1.98 -12.68 -19.91
CA CYS A 51 -1.31 -13.92 -20.30
C CYS A 51 -0.30 -13.68 -21.45
N GLY A 52 0.98 -13.78 -21.13
CA GLY A 52 2.11 -13.69 -22.06
C GLY A 52 2.44 -15.00 -22.78
N ALA A 53 1.70 -16.09 -22.52
CA ALA A 53 2.04 -17.40 -23.07
C ALA A 53 1.96 -17.44 -24.61
N PRO A 54 2.91 -18.10 -25.29
CA PRO A 54 2.87 -18.26 -26.73
C PRO A 54 1.63 -19.08 -27.13
N LEU A 55 1.00 -18.73 -28.26
CA LEU A 55 -0.17 -19.43 -28.82
C LEU A 55 -1.43 -19.48 -27.95
N PHE A 56 -1.48 -18.82 -26.80
CA PHE A 56 -2.66 -18.78 -25.91
C PHE A 56 -3.93 -18.33 -26.64
N ASP A 57 -3.82 -17.31 -27.49
CA ASP A 57 -4.90 -16.76 -28.30
C ASP A 57 -4.87 -17.23 -29.77
N ALA A 58 -4.08 -18.26 -30.11
CA ALA A 58 -3.88 -18.69 -31.50
C ALA A 58 -5.19 -19.12 -32.19
N LYS A 59 -6.15 -19.65 -31.44
CA LYS A 59 -7.51 -19.99 -31.93
C LYS A 59 -8.59 -19.04 -31.42
N LYS A 60 -8.21 -17.88 -30.85
CA LYS A 60 -9.09 -16.86 -30.24
C LYS A 60 -10.12 -17.40 -29.24
N GLN A 61 -9.84 -18.54 -28.59
CA GLN A 61 -10.79 -19.13 -27.65
C GLN A 61 -10.93 -18.29 -26.37
N TYR A 62 -9.85 -17.64 -25.93
CA TYR A 62 -9.81 -16.79 -24.73
C TYR A 62 -8.97 -15.52 -24.99
N ALA A 63 -9.33 -14.42 -24.31
CA ALA A 63 -8.59 -13.17 -24.38
C ALA A 63 -7.35 -13.21 -23.49
N ARG A 64 -6.25 -12.57 -23.90
CA ARG A 64 -5.01 -12.49 -23.10
C ARG A 64 -5.18 -11.63 -21.85
N CYS A 65 -6.09 -10.66 -21.88
CA CYS A 65 -6.44 -9.87 -20.72
C CYS A 65 -7.71 -10.41 -20.09
N ASP A 66 -7.59 -10.94 -18.87
CA ASP A 66 -8.72 -11.31 -18.03
C ASP A 66 -8.27 -11.34 -16.56
N ASN A 67 -9.15 -11.64 -15.63
CA ASN A 67 -8.78 -11.84 -14.24
C ASN A 67 -7.78 -13.00 -14.09
N ARG A 68 -6.84 -12.89 -13.14
CA ARG A 68 -5.84 -13.94 -12.87
C ARG A 68 -6.46 -15.34 -12.76
N ALA A 69 -7.54 -15.47 -11.98
CA ALA A 69 -8.25 -16.74 -11.77
C ALA A 69 -8.80 -17.33 -13.08
N ARG A 70 -9.36 -16.50 -13.96
CA ARG A 70 -9.89 -16.95 -15.27
C ARG A 70 -8.78 -17.33 -16.23
N LEU A 71 -7.66 -16.59 -16.23
CA LEU A 71 -6.50 -16.96 -17.05
C LEU A 71 -5.96 -18.34 -16.67
N LEU A 72 -5.90 -18.66 -15.37
CA LEU A 72 -5.52 -19.98 -14.88
C LEU A 72 -6.54 -21.06 -15.31
N GLU A 73 -7.84 -20.78 -15.17
CA GLU A 73 -8.91 -21.69 -15.62
C GLU A 73 -8.86 -21.95 -17.13
N HIS A 74 -8.50 -20.95 -17.92
CA HIS A 74 -8.35 -21.03 -19.38
C HIS A 74 -7.02 -21.64 -19.82
N GLY A 75 -6.18 -22.09 -18.88
CA GLY A 75 -4.95 -22.82 -19.15
C GLY A 75 -3.73 -21.95 -19.44
N CYS A 76 -3.74 -20.68 -19.03
CA CYS A 76 -2.51 -19.88 -19.02
C CYS A 76 -1.57 -20.40 -17.92
N PRO A 77 -0.32 -20.81 -18.23
CA PRO A 77 0.63 -21.21 -17.21
C PRO A 77 0.97 -20.04 -16.29
N GLU A 78 1.07 -20.30 -14.99
CA GLU A 78 1.29 -19.25 -14.00
C GLU A 78 2.56 -18.43 -14.24
N SER A 79 3.63 -19.06 -14.75
CA SER A 79 4.89 -18.38 -15.09
C SER A 79 4.78 -17.39 -16.25
N TYR A 80 3.67 -17.39 -16.99
CA TYR A 80 3.39 -16.48 -18.09
C TYR A 80 2.31 -15.46 -17.76
N ILE A 81 1.80 -15.45 -16.52
CA ILE A 81 0.81 -14.48 -16.07
C ILE A 81 1.52 -13.25 -15.53
N GLU A 82 1.36 -12.15 -16.24
CA GLU A 82 1.80 -10.82 -15.82
C GLU A 82 0.71 -10.17 -14.98
N ASP A 83 1.01 -9.96 -13.70
CA ASP A 83 0.07 -9.44 -12.72
C ASP A 83 0.83 -8.69 -11.60
N PRO A 84 1.33 -7.47 -11.88
CA PRO A 84 2.11 -6.71 -10.90
C PRO A 84 1.26 -6.43 -9.66
N GLN A 85 1.75 -6.84 -8.49
CA GLN A 85 1.06 -6.63 -7.22
C GLN A 85 1.45 -5.30 -6.59
N THR A 86 0.54 -4.72 -5.81
CA THR A 86 0.86 -3.57 -4.97
C THR A 86 1.60 -4.04 -3.74
N VAL A 87 2.72 -3.39 -3.43
CA VAL A 87 3.57 -3.68 -2.26
C VAL A 87 3.52 -2.50 -1.30
N LEU A 88 3.41 -2.80 -0.02
CA LEU A 88 3.40 -1.82 1.06
C LEU A 88 4.26 -2.33 2.21
N GLU A 89 5.29 -1.58 2.54
CA GLU A 89 6.25 -1.92 3.60
C GLU A 89 6.49 -0.72 4.51
N VAL A 90 6.59 -0.98 5.81
CA VAL A 90 6.94 0.05 6.80
C VAL A 90 8.43 -0.06 7.07
N GLU A 91 9.19 0.97 6.68
CA GLU A 91 10.65 0.98 6.81
C GLU A 91 11.07 1.51 8.19
N LYS A 92 10.34 2.49 8.72
CA LYS A 92 10.62 3.08 10.03
C LYS A 92 9.32 3.33 10.82
N ASP A 93 9.19 2.68 11.99
CA ASP A 93 8.04 2.80 12.93
C ASP A 93 8.51 2.90 14.38
N GLU A 94 9.30 3.93 14.67
CA GLU A 94 9.69 4.29 16.03
C GLU A 94 8.47 4.68 16.85
N PRO A 95 8.40 4.26 18.13
CA PRO A 95 7.30 4.64 19.01
C PRO A 95 7.28 6.15 19.24
N LEU A 96 6.07 6.70 19.35
CA LEU A 96 5.87 8.10 19.72
C LEU A 96 6.48 8.37 21.10
N SER A 97 7.24 9.46 21.24
CA SER A 97 7.88 9.84 22.50
C SER A 97 6.84 10.15 23.57
N ASP A 98 7.12 9.75 24.83
CA ASP A 98 6.33 10.17 25.99
C ASP A 98 6.93 11.41 26.67
N LYS A 99 6.16 12.01 27.58
CA LYS A 99 6.55 13.21 28.34
C LYS A 99 7.90 13.00 29.06
N GLY A 100 8.85 13.91 28.80
CA GLY A 100 10.14 13.94 29.50
C GLY A 100 11.09 12.78 29.20
N GLN A 101 10.84 12.00 28.13
CA GLN A 101 11.73 10.91 27.71
C GLN A 101 12.93 11.38 26.88
N VAL A 102 12.88 12.59 26.33
CA VAL A 102 13.89 13.09 25.38
C VAL A 102 14.47 14.40 25.94
N GLU A 103 15.81 14.47 26.01
CA GLU A 103 16.53 15.65 26.51
C GLU A 103 16.56 16.79 25.48
N ASN A 104 16.60 16.46 24.18
CA ASN A 104 16.52 17.41 23.09
C ASN A 104 15.17 17.30 22.38
N GLU A 105 14.54 18.45 22.13
CA GLU A 105 13.21 18.51 21.50
C GLU A 105 13.21 18.06 20.04
N ASP A 106 14.34 18.23 19.34
CA ASP A 106 14.53 17.78 17.96
C ASP A 106 14.49 16.25 17.79
N ASP A 107 14.76 15.51 18.87
CA ASP A 107 14.78 14.05 18.90
C ASP A 107 13.41 13.45 19.26
N ALA A 108 12.38 14.28 19.49
CA ALA A 108 11.05 13.83 19.88
C ALA A 108 10.24 13.29 18.68
N VAL A 109 9.84 12.01 18.75
CA VAL A 109 9.05 11.33 17.73
C VAL A 109 7.56 11.65 17.91
N GLN A 110 7.01 12.50 17.05
CA GLN A 110 5.60 12.95 17.10
C GLN A 110 4.67 12.25 16.09
N LEU A 111 5.25 11.61 15.07
CA LEU A 111 4.52 10.92 14.00
C LEU A 111 4.99 9.48 13.90
N LYS A 112 4.07 8.57 13.59
CA LYS A 112 4.39 7.19 13.19
C LYS A 112 3.41 6.65 12.13
N PRO A 113 3.86 5.81 11.18
CA PRO A 113 5.26 5.47 10.93
C PRO A 113 6.02 6.68 10.37
N GLN A 114 7.35 6.69 10.48
CA GLN A 114 8.19 7.78 9.99
C GLN A 114 8.59 7.58 8.53
N GLU A 115 8.69 6.34 8.08
CA GLU A 115 9.08 6.00 6.72
C GLU A 115 8.32 4.77 6.22
N MET A 116 7.89 4.83 4.97
CA MET A 116 7.13 3.78 4.32
C MET A 116 7.52 3.66 2.84
N PHE A 117 7.69 2.42 2.39
CA PHE A 117 7.88 2.07 0.99
C PHE A 117 6.55 1.64 0.39
N VAL A 118 6.17 2.24 -0.74
CA VAL A 118 4.90 1.94 -1.42
C VAL A 118 5.12 1.80 -2.92
N GLU A 119 4.91 0.59 -3.43
CA GLU A 119 4.88 0.30 -4.86
C GLU A 119 3.43 0.03 -5.28
N ILE A 120 2.81 0.97 -6.01
CA ILE A 120 1.37 0.92 -6.32
C ILE A 120 1.15 0.49 -7.77
N ARG A 121 0.43 -0.61 -7.95
CA ARG A 121 -0.10 -1.01 -9.26
C ARG A 121 -1.13 0.01 -9.75
N PRO A 122 -1.13 0.41 -11.04
CA PRO A 122 -2.17 1.28 -11.59
C PRO A 122 -3.59 0.86 -11.21
N LYS A 123 -4.45 1.84 -10.90
CA LYS A 123 -5.85 1.67 -10.44
C LYS A 123 -6.04 1.01 -9.08
N SER A 124 -4.98 0.50 -8.45
CA SER A 124 -5.04 -0.02 -7.08
C SER A 124 -5.13 1.12 -6.06
N ARG A 125 -5.54 0.77 -4.85
CA ARG A 125 -5.66 1.72 -3.74
C ARG A 125 -4.96 1.15 -2.53
N VAL A 126 -4.19 1.99 -1.85
CA VAL A 126 -3.51 1.65 -0.60
C VAL A 126 -4.06 2.55 0.50
N ARG A 127 -4.25 1.98 1.69
CA ARG A 127 -4.62 2.73 2.88
C ARG A 127 -3.59 2.44 3.96
N PHE A 128 -3.08 3.48 4.58
CA PHE A 128 -2.20 3.37 5.74
C PHE A 128 -2.61 4.41 6.77
N ASN A 129 -2.32 4.10 8.04
CA ASN A 129 -2.69 4.94 9.16
C ASN A 129 -1.47 5.70 9.65
N VAL A 130 -1.62 7.01 9.84
CA VAL A 130 -0.60 7.85 10.48
C VAL A 130 -1.12 8.25 11.86
N THR A 131 -0.32 8.00 12.89
CA THR A 131 -0.63 8.40 14.26
C THR A 131 0.19 9.63 14.61
N TYR A 132 -0.48 10.65 15.14
CA TYR A 132 0.14 11.87 15.63
C TYR A 132 -0.03 12.00 17.14
N ARG A 133 0.98 12.54 17.80
CA ARG A 133 0.91 13.03 19.17
C ARG A 133 1.70 14.32 19.30
N GLN A 134 1.06 15.36 19.85
CA GLN A 134 1.72 16.62 20.15
C GLN A 134 2.79 16.42 21.23
N ALA A 135 4.00 16.94 21.00
CA ALA A 135 5.00 17.00 22.05
C ALA A 135 4.54 17.94 23.17
N VAL A 136 4.96 17.61 24.39
CA VAL A 136 4.61 18.36 25.59
C VAL A 136 5.76 19.33 25.87
N ASP A 137 5.42 20.57 26.20
CA ASP A 137 6.35 21.70 26.37
C ASP A 137 7.07 22.14 25.08
N TYR A 138 6.38 22.05 23.93
CA TYR A 138 6.91 22.58 22.66
C TYR A 138 7.06 24.12 22.72
N PRO A 139 8.20 24.68 22.31
CA PRO A 139 8.48 26.11 22.41
C PRO A 139 7.48 26.91 21.57
N VAL A 140 7.04 28.04 22.12
CA VAL A 140 6.10 28.95 21.46
C VAL A 140 6.86 30.18 21.01
N ASP A 141 7.01 30.33 19.69
CA ASP A 141 7.56 31.54 19.10
C ASP A 141 6.50 32.65 19.08
N LEU A 142 6.76 33.75 19.80
CA LEU A 142 5.89 34.92 19.83
C LEU A 142 6.46 36.01 18.92
N TYR A 143 5.79 36.26 17.80
CA TYR A 143 6.09 37.40 16.92
C TYR A 143 5.09 38.53 17.15
N TYR A 144 5.58 39.65 17.67
CA TYR A 144 4.77 40.85 17.83
C TYR A 144 4.95 41.76 16.61
N LEU A 145 3.90 41.86 15.80
CA LEU A 145 3.84 42.78 14.65
C LEU A 145 3.07 44.02 15.06
N MET A 146 3.77 45.16 15.17
CA MET A 146 3.15 46.48 15.38
C MET A 146 3.02 47.22 14.06
N ASP A 147 1.82 47.72 13.76
CA ASP A 147 1.61 48.74 12.74
C ASP A 147 1.86 50.12 13.37
N LEU A 148 2.90 50.81 12.89
CA LEU A 148 3.28 52.14 13.33
C LEU A 148 2.86 53.15 12.24
N SER A 149 1.58 53.51 12.24
CA SER A 149 0.98 54.53 11.37
C SER A 149 1.27 55.96 11.82
#